data_AF-A0A4Q3Y356-F1
#
_entry.id   AF-A0A4Q3Y356-F1
#
_cell.length_a   1.000
_cell.length_b   1.000
_cell.length_c   1.000
_cell.angle_alpha   90.00
_cell.angle_beta   90.00
_cell.angle_gamma   90.00
#
_symmetry.space_group_name_H-M   'P 1'
#
loop_
_entity.id
_entity.type
_entity.pdbx_description
1 polymer ?
#
loop_
_entity_poly.entity_id
_entity_poly.type
_entity_poly.pdbx_seq_one_letter_code
_entity_poly.pdbx_strand_id
1 'polypeptide(L)'
;MTTEGPGSAITPRTRARARHILDHYYIGPARDQDVLEIWGYTPRMSYAPGDEVALHVSTTADRWSYEVGRDGVEYEPLLRGKDLPGTHHNTPADCSVAGCGWPESATFKVPDDWRPGGYLITLRAERDGDHVEEHHLILIRRAPHLPRSPFVLVCATGTWLAYNCWGGSNHYEGITGPNGNEFSPVVSTQRPWARGFCKLPAGAPRAIPDHSPRKGEMTRYPYMEWAYSYGYSKKYASAGWASYERHFARWAEAEGYDLDYCSQLDLDSDPDRLSGHSCAIFVGHDEYWTAPARDAVDAFVDGGGRVARFAGNFLWQTRLSDEGQTQTCYKYVAERDPMASSDTPHLTTAAWEVAPVNRPGALTFGVNALRGVYAGLGRCAGNGPGGFTVYRPTHWAFDGVGLGYGDVLGAPSRIFGYEVDGLDYRMEDGLPFPTCTDGAVPEITILAMGLATNIEADTGVWGETLYIGSADAAFKAQALFGKLTPETLDACSRGNGMMIHWQKGRGEVFTAATCEWVAGLIHSDAQVIAVTRNVLNRFGGEHAEGRKDIQARLEL
;
A
#
# COMPACT_ATOMS: atom_id res chain seq x y z
N MET A 1 7.52 -37.22 6.32
CA MET A 1 8.11 -37.72 5.06
C MET A 1 6.96 -37.93 4.07
N THR A 2 6.74 -36.98 3.18
CA THR A 2 5.61 -37.00 2.23
C THR A 2 6.00 -37.79 0.98
N THR A 3 5.20 -38.80 0.66
CA THR A 3 5.32 -39.65 -0.54
C THR A 3 4.87 -38.90 -1.80
N GLU A 4 5.69 -39.02 -2.86
CA GLU A 4 5.45 -38.48 -4.21
C GLU A 4 4.30 -39.21 -4.92
N GLY A 5 3.37 -38.45 -5.51
CA GLY A 5 2.32 -38.96 -6.40
C GLY A 5 2.69 -38.81 -7.89
N PRO A 6 2.19 -39.68 -8.79
CA PRO A 6 2.58 -39.72 -10.19
C PRO A 6 1.72 -38.79 -11.04
N GLY A 7 2.17 -37.54 -11.22
CA GLY A 7 1.65 -36.58 -12.20
C GLY A 7 2.81 -35.83 -12.85
N SER A 8 2.76 -35.55 -14.16
CA SER A 8 3.92 -35.05 -14.94
C SER A 8 4.38 -33.66 -14.47
N ALA A 9 5.65 -33.36 -14.16
CA ALA A 9 6.89 -34.09 -14.36
C ALA A 9 7.89 -33.75 -13.24
N ILE A 10 8.30 -34.75 -12.45
CA ILE A 10 9.53 -34.67 -11.65
C ILE A 10 10.65 -35.15 -12.58
N THR A 11 11.32 -34.21 -13.26
CA THR A 11 12.67 -34.48 -13.76
C THR A 11 13.66 -34.24 -12.62
N PRO A 12 14.73 -35.07 -12.49
CA PRO A 12 15.71 -34.91 -11.43
C PRO A 12 16.47 -33.59 -11.62
N ARG A 13 16.46 -32.71 -10.60
CA ARG A 13 17.22 -31.44 -10.56
C ARG A 13 17.27 -30.67 -11.90
N THR A 14 16.15 -30.20 -12.40
CA THR A 14 16.13 -29.24 -13.51
C THR A 14 16.01 -27.80 -12.97
N ARG A 15 17.20 -27.24 -12.66
CA ARG A 15 17.54 -25.83 -12.35
C ARG A 15 17.36 -25.36 -10.90
N ALA A 16 18.46 -24.92 -10.30
CA ALA A 16 18.47 -24.05 -9.12
C ALA A 16 17.66 -22.77 -9.42
N ARG A 17 16.37 -22.76 -9.05
CA ARG A 17 15.47 -21.61 -9.20
C ARG A 17 15.51 -20.77 -7.92
N ALA A 18 15.52 -19.44 -8.04
CA ALA A 18 15.43 -18.54 -6.89
C ALA A 18 14.01 -18.58 -6.29
N ARG A 19 13.71 -19.61 -5.48
CA ARG A 19 12.38 -19.91 -4.94
C ARG A 19 11.77 -18.74 -4.16
N HIS A 20 12.57 -18.05 -3.35
CA HIS A 20 12.15 -16.87 -2.59
C HIS A 20 11.59 -15.75 -3.49
N ILE A 21 12.03 -15.68 -4.76
CA ILE A 21 11.59 -14.70 -5.76
C ILE A 21 10.43 -15.25 -6.60
N LEU A 22 10.55 -16.48 -7.10
CA LEU A 22 9.72 -16.96 -8.20
C LEU A 22 8.64 -17.97 -7.79
N ASP A 23 8.72 -18.55 -6.59
CA ASP A 23 7.67 -19.45 -6.12
C ASP A 23 6.54 -18.62 -5.48
N HIS A 24 5.33 -19.15 -5.63
CA HIS A 24 4.21 -18.77 -4.79
C HIS A 24 4.27 -19.60 -3.50
N TYR A 25 4.59 -18.93 -2.40
CA TYR A 25 4.43 -19.46 -1.05
C TYR A 25 3.53 -18.51 -0.26
N TYR A 26 2.73 -19.08 0.62
CA TYR A 26 1.74 -18.36 1.39
C TYR A 26 1.69 -18.85 2.83
N ILE A 27 1.05 -18.04 3.67
CA ILE A 27 0.83 -18.34 5.09
C ILE A 27 -0.62 -18.80 5.23
N GLY A 28 -0.89 -19.75 6.11
CA GLY A 28 -2.25 -20.21 6.35
C GLY A 28 -2.30 -21.15 7.56
N PRO A 29 -3.49 -21.68 7.87
CA PRO A 29 -3.62 -22.65 8.96
C PRO A 29 -2.76 -23.88 8.65
N ALA A 30 -2.11 -24.43 9.67
CA ALA A 30 -1.31 -25.64 9.56
C ALA A 30 -2.16 -26.85 9.13
N ARG A 31 -3.47 -26.82 9.43
CA ARG A 31 -4.43 -27.92 9.20
C ARG A 31 -4.01 -29.22 9.90
N ASP A 32 -3.29 -29.07 11.00
CA ASP A 32 -2.75 -30.15 11.82
C ASP A 32 -2.93 -29.76 13.29
N GLN A 33 -3.63 -30.60 14.06
CA GLN A 33 -3.90 -30.32 15.48
C GLN A 33 -2.63 -30.41 16.33
N ASP A 34 -1.61 -31.12 15.84
CA ASP A 34 -0.33 -31.27 16.53
C ASP A 34 0.57 -30.04 16.35
N VAL A 35 0.24 -29.10 15.45
CA VAL A 35 0.96 -27.83 15.29
C VAL A 35 0.30 -26.77 16.14
N LEU A 36 1.07 -26.12 17.03
CA LEU A 36 0.59 -24.98 17.81
C LEU A 36 0.41 -23.78 16.88
N GLU A 37 -0.79 -23.23 16.81
CA GLU A 37 -1.10 -22.03 16.02
C GLU A 37 -2.19 -21.18 16.65
N ILE A 38 -2.21 -19.90 16.29
CA ILE A 38 -3.31 -18.98 16.58
C ILE A 38 -3.44 -17.99 15.44
N TRP A 39 -4.67 -17.80 14.98
CA TRP A 39 -4.99 -16.83 13.93
C TRP A 39 -6.29 -16.13 14.27
N GLY A 40 -6.45 -14.88 13.84
CA GLY A 40 -7.70 -14.19 14.02
C GLY A 40 -7.88 -12.99 13.11
N TYR A 41 -9.12 -12.57 12.98
CA TYR A 41 -9.53 -11.39 12.22
C TYR A 41 -10.75 -10.74 12.86
N THR A 42 -11.08 -9.55 12.37
CA THR A 42 -12.29 -8.82 12.73
C THR A 42 -13.15 -8.60 11.48
N PRO A 43 -14.50 -8.53 11.59
CA PRO A 43 -15.36 -8.36 10.42
C PRO A 43 -15.20 -7.02 9.71
N ARG A 44 -14.80 -5.99 10.47
CA ARG A 44 -14.54 -4.63 9.97
C ARG A 44 -13.08 -4.27 10.22
N MET A 45 -12.56 -3.32 9.44
CA MET A 45 -11.19 -2.79 9.60
C MET A 45 -11.13 -1.50 10.40
N SER A 46 -12.25 -0.79 10.53
CA SER A 46 -12.35 0.49 11.21
C SER A 46 -13.54 0.51 12.18
N TYR A 47 -13.36 1.20 13.29
CA TYR A 47 -14.32 1.30 14.38
C TYR A 47 -14.33 2.72 14.94
N ALA A 48 -15.46 3.18 15.45
CA ALA A 48 -15.54 4.38 16.27
C ALA A 48 -15.61 4.02 17.77
N PRO A 49 -15.22 4.93 18.68
CA PRO A 49 -15.55 4.81 20.10
C PRO A 49 -17.04 4.52 20.29
N GLY A 50 -17.34 3.52 21.12
CA GLY A 50 -18.69 2.98 21.32
C GLY A 50 -19.02 1.75 20.47
N ASP A 51 -18.31 1.50 19.38
CA ASP A 51 -18.53 0.31 18.55
C ASP A 51 -18.10 -0.97 19.28
N GLU A 52 -18.74 -2.08 18.91
CA GLU A 52 -18.30 -3.43 19.32
C GLU A 52 -17.35 -4.03 18.28
N VAL A 53 -16.24 -4.58 18.76
CA VAL A 53 -15.26 -5.35 17.99
C VAL A 53 -15.44 -6.82 18.31
N ALA A 54 -15.80 -7.62 17.31
CA ALA A 54 -15.83 -9.07 17.37
C ALA A 54 -14.51 -9.68 16.88
N LEU A 55 -13.96 -10.61 17.65
CA LEU A 55 -12.76 -11.39 17.31
C LEU A 55 -13.18 -12.79 16.88
N HIS A 56 -12.82 -13.15 15.65
CA HIS A 56 -12.97 -14.50 15.11
C HIS A 56 -11.60 -15.18 15.17
N VAL A 57 -11.41 -16.13 16.08
CA VAL A 57 -10.10 -16.73 16.38
C VAL A 57 -10.16 -18.25 16.24
N SER A 58 -9.15 -18.82 15.58
CA SER A 58 -8.92 -20.26 15.53
C SER A 58 -7.55 -20.57 16.12
N THR A 59 -7.49 -21.53 17.04
CA THR A 59 -6.23 -21.96 17.68
C THR A 59 -6.26 -23.43 18.06
N THR A 60 -5.10 -24.09 17.97
CA THR A 60 -4.91 -25.47 18.43
C THR A 60 -4.53 -25.58 19.91
N ALA A 61 -4.44 -24.46 20.63
CA ALA A 61 -4.28 -24.44 22.08
C ALA A 61 -5.63 -24.47 22.81
N ASP A 62 -5.64 -25.03 24.02
CA ASP A 62 -6.83 -25.04 24.88
C ASP A 62 -7.18 -23.65 25.41
N ARG A 63 -6.17 -22.77 25.52
CA ARG A 63 -6.29 -21.41 26.02
C ARG A 63 -5.51 -20.43 25.17
N TRP A 64 -6.04 -19.22 25.06
CA TRP A 64 -5.36 -18.11 24.39
C TRP A 64 -5.64 -16.78 25.09
N SER A 65 -4.90 -15.76 24.69
CA SER A 65 -5.05 -14.39 25.18
C SER A 65 -4.86 -13.39 24.05
N TYR A 66 -5.34 -12.17 24.27
CA TYR A 66 -5.05 -11.06 23.39
C TYR A 66 -4.71 -9.79 24.15
N GLU A 67 -3.93 -8.92 23.51
CA GLU A 67 -3.72 -7.54 23.92
C GLU A 67 -4.09 -6.61 22.77
N VAL A 68 -4.85 -5.56 23.06
CA VAL A 68 -5.08 -4.45 22.12
C VAL A 68 -4.25 -3.27 22.57
N GLY A 69 -3.41 -2.74 21.68
CA GLY A 69 -2.59 -1.57 21.96
C GLY A 69 -2.53 -0.60 20.79
N ARG A 70 -2.52 0.70 21.11
CA ARG A 70 -2.40 1.78 20.13
C ARG A 70 -0.94 1.86 19.65
N ASP A 71 -0.74 1.78 18.34
CA ASP A 71 0.59 1.85 17.71
C ASP A 71 0.92 3.30 17.30
N GLY A 72 1.00 4.17 18.32
CA GLY A 72 1.36 5.58 18.19
C GLY A 72 2.86 5.82 18.30
N VAL A 73 3.27 7.07 18.59
CA VAL A 73 4.68 7.44 18.82
C VAL A 73 5.33 6.44 19.78
N GLU A 74 4.66 6.20 20.89
CA GLU A 74 4.90 5.08 21.78
C GLU A 74 3.80 4.05 21.61
N TYR A 75 4.14 2.78 21.75
CA TYR A 75 3.15 1.71 21.81
C TYR A 75 2.47 1.72 23.18
N GLU A 76 1.14 1.82 23.18
CA GLU A 76 0.35 1.89 24.40
C GLU A 76 -0.55 0.65 24.52
N PRO A 77 -0.24 -0.31 25.41
CA PRO A 77 -1.13 -1.44 25.68
C PRO A 77 -2.35 -0.96 26.50
N LEU A 78 -3.57 -1.21 25.99
CA LEU A 78 -4.79 -0.61 26.53
C LEU A 78 -5.77 -1.65 27.09
N LEU A 79 -5.95 -2.77 26.39
CA LEU A 79 -6.92 -3.80 26.76
C LEU A 79 -6.27 -5.19 26.69
N ARG A 80 -6.67 -6.08 27.60
CA ARG A 80 -6.22 -7.49 27.60
C ARG A 80 -7.37 -8.44 27.86
N GLY A 81 -7.49 -9.46 27.02
CA GLY A 81 -8.28 -10.66 27.30
C GLY A 81 -7.33 -11.81 27.63
N LYS A 82 -7.57 -12.55 28.71
CA LYS A 82 -6.71 -13.66 29.16
C LYS A 82 -7.51 -14.93 29.38
N ASP A 83 -6.81 -16.06 29.27
CA ASP A 83 -7.31 -17.41 29.57
C ASP A 83 -8.64 -17.73 28.86
N LEU A 84 -8.79 -17.25 27.63
CA LEU A 84 -9.97 -17.49 26.81
C LEU A 84 -9.96 -18.94 26.29
N PRO A 85 -11.12 -19.61 26.22
CA PRO A 85 -11.19 -20.96 25.66
C PRO A 85 -10.74 -20.95 24.19
N GLY A 86 -9.80 -21.82 23.84
CA GLY A 86 -9.35 -22.02 22.48
C GLY A 86 -10.16 -23.10 21.77
N THR A 87 -10.34 -22.95 20.46
CA THR A 87 -10.98 -23.94 19.61
C THR A 87 -10.35 -23.88 18.23
N HIS A 88 -9.97 -25.03 17.70
CA HIS A 88 -9.47 -25.14 16.34
C HIS A 88 -10.66 -25.30 15.39
N HIS A 89 -10.87 -24.31 14.54
CA HIS A 89 -11.96 -24.29 13.59
C HIS A 89 -11.51 -24.81 12.22
N ASN A 90 -12.35 -25.65 11.61
CA ASN A 90 -12.12 -26.09 10.24
C ASN A 90 -12.08 -24.86 9.31
N THR A 91 -10.99 -24.73 8.55
CA THR A 91 -10.78 -23.60 7.65
C THR A 91 -10.87 -24.06 6.20
N PRO A 92 -11.76 -23.46 5.37
CA PRO A 92 -11.89 -23.83 3.97
C PRO A 92 -10.56 -23.78 3.21
N ALA A 93 -10.39 -24.66 2.21
CA ALA A 93 -9.20 -24.66 1.35
C ALA A 93 -9.04 -23.34 0.58
N ASP A 94 -10.17 -22.73 0.22
CA ASP A 94 -10.35 -21.49 -0.51
C ASP A 94 -10.72 -20.31 0.40
N CYS A 95 -10.35 -20.34 1.69
CA CYS A 95 -10.66 -19.26 2.64
C CYS A 95 -10.12 -17.87 2.21
N SER A 96 -9.10 -17.83 1.34
CA SER A 96 -8.66 -16.59 0.70
C SER A 96 -9.73 -15.93 -0.18
N VAL A 97 -10.69 -16.70 -0.68
CA VAL A 97 -11.81 -16.28 -1.54
C VAL A 97 -13.12 -16.27 -0.76
N ALA A 98 -13.43 -17.34 -0.04
CA ALA A 98 -14.72 -17.53 0.65
C ALA A 98 -14.75 -16.97 2.09
N GLY A 99 -13.60 -16.63 2.65
CA GLY A 99 -13.44 -16.30 4.08
C GLY A 99 -13.27 -17.56 4.94
N CYS A 100 -12.88 -17.34 6.20
CA CYS A 100 -12.63 -18.40 7.16
C CYS A 100 -13.91 -19.03 7.72
N GLY A 101 -14.98 -18.24 7.87
CA GLY A 101 -16.24 -18.69 8.46
C GLY A 101 -16.12 -19.11 9.94
N TRP A 102 -15.11 -18.61 10.66
CA TRP A 102 -14.94 -18.92 12.07
C TRP A 102 -16.02 -18.22 12.90
N PRO A 103 -16.54 -18.84 13.97
CA PRO A 103 -17.47 -18.16 14.87
C PRO A 103 -16.76 -17.06 15.66
N GLU A 104 -17.54 -16.16 16.24
CA GLU A 104 -17.03 -15.20 17.21
C GLU A 104 -16.50 -15.93 18.45
N SER A 105 -15.28 -15.58 18.87
CA SER A 105 -14.60 -16.17 20.03
C SER A 105 -14.58 -15.23 21.23
N ALA A 106 -14.57 -13.91 20.98
CA ALA A 106 -14.60 -12.87 22.01
C ALA A 106 -15.06 -11.53 21.41
N THR A 107 -15.58 -10.64 22.26
CA THR A 107 -15.85 -9.25 21.88
C THR A 107 -15.24 -8.28 22.88
N PHE A 108 -15.07 -7.03 22.45
CA PHE A 108 -14.89 -5.90 23.34
C PHE A 108 -15.50 -4.64 22.73
N LYS A 109 -15.93 -3.72 23.59
CA LYS A 109 -16.39 -2.40 23.20
C LYS A 109 -15.20 -1.45 23.11
N VAL A 110 -15.12 -0.65 22.06
CA VAL A 110 -14.14 0.45 21.94
C VAL A 110 -14.49 1.52 23.00
N PRO A 111 -13.64 1.77 24.00
CA PRO A 111 -13.87 2.80 25.00
C PRO A 111 -13.96 4.21 24.42
N ASP A 112 -14.73 5.08 25.07
CA ASP A 112 -14.99 6.46 24.62
C ASP A 112 -13.74 7.36 24.62
N ASP A 113 -12.71 6.99 25.39
CA ASP A 113 -11.45 7.72 25.55
C ASP A 113 -10.32 7.21 24.61
N TRP A 114 -10.59 6.19 23.79
CA TRP A 114 -9.61 5.73 22.80
C TRP A 114 -9.40 6.78 21.71
N ARG A 115 -8.13 7.15 21.53
CA ARG A 115 -7.70 8.15 20.55
C ARG A 115 -7.69 7.57 19.13
N PRO A 116 -7.87 8.39 18.09
CA PRO A 116 -7.71 7.92 16.71
C PRO A 116 -6.32 7.30 16.48
N GLY A 117 -6.26 6.24 15.66
CA GLY A 117 -4.99 5.59 15.33
C GLY A 117 -5.13 4.18 14.79
N GLY A 118 -4.00 3.58 14.44
CA GLY A 118 -3.87 2.13 14.24
C GLY A 118 -3.69 1.40 15.57
N TYR A 119 -4.41 0.30 15.76
CA TYR A 119 -4.40 -0.51 16.98
C TYR A 119 -4.06 -1.95 16.63
N LEU A 120 -2.98 -2.45 17.23
CA LEU A 120 -2.56 -3.83 17.09
C LEU A 120 -3.33 -4.71 18.07
N ILE A 121 -3.88 -5.81 17.57
CA ILE A 121 -4.43 -6.89 18.36
C ILE A 121 -3.41 -8.02 18.32
N THR A 122 -2.72 -8.25 19.41
CA THR A 122 -1.70 -9.30 19.52
C THR A 122 -2.33 -10.54 20.14
N LEU A 123 -2.49 -11.59 19.36
CA LEU A 123 -3.06 -12.89 19.74
C LEU A 123 -1.93 -13.81 20.21
N ARG A 124 -2.12 -14.49 21.34
CA ARG A 124 -1.11 -15.39 21.91
C ARG A 124 -1.73 -16.71 22.34
N ALA A 125 -1.07 -17.80 21.99
CA ALA A 125 -1.41 -19.14 22.45
C ALA A 125 -0.15 -19.85 22.98
N GLU A 126 -0.36 -20.71 23.97
CA GLU A 126 0.69 -21.52 24.60
C GLU A 126 0.22 -22.97 24.71
N ARG A 127 1.11 -23.92 24.46
CA ARG A 127 0.89 -25.35 24.68
C ARG A 127 2.22 -26.02 24.98
N ASP A 128 2.28 -26.81 26.05
CA ASP A 128 3.47 -27.58 26.44
C ASP A 128 4.78 -26.77 26.53
N GLY A 129 4.69 -25.47 26.88
CA GLY A 129 5.82 -24.54 26.96
C GLY A 129 6.22 -23.88 25.63
N ASP A 130 5.63 -24.29 24.50
CA ASP A 130 5.76 -23.60 23.22
C ASP A 130 4.79 -22.42 23.15
N HIS A 131 5.18 -21.34 22.48
CA HIS A 131 4.40 -20.10 22.38
C HIS A 131 4.31 -19.63 20.94
N VAL A 132 3.13 -19.16 20.53
CA VAL A 132 2.90 -18.53 19.23
C VAL A 132 2.22 -17.18 19.42
N GLU A 133 2.62 -16.22 18.58
CA GLU A 133 2.10 -14.86 18.57
C GLU A 133 1.77 -14.45 17.13
N GLU A 134 0.53 -14.03 16.90
CA GLU A 134 0.08 -13.47 15.62
C GLU A 134 -0.65 -12.14 15.84
N HIS A 135 -0.76 -11.36 14.77
CA HIS A 135 -1.20 -9.97 14.86
C HIS A 135 -2.36 -9.68 13.91
N HIS A 136 -3.31 -8.92 14.41
CA HIS A 136 -4.33 -8.25 13.61
C HIS A 136 -4.26 -6.74 13.82
N LEU A 137 -4.88 -5.97 12.93
CA LEU A 137 -4.92 -4.52 13.01
C LEU A 137 -6.34 -4.03 12.81
N ILE A 138 -6.76 -3.08 13.65
CA ILE A 138 -7.95 -2.27 13.45
C ILE A 138 -7.58 -0.79 13.48
N LEU A 139 -8.39 0.03 12.80
CA LEU A 139 -8.31 1.49 12.85
C LEU A 139 -9.38 2.01 13.80
N ILE A 140 -8.99 2.88 14.72
CA ILE A 140 -9.93 3.62 15.55
C ILE A 140 -10.07 5.02 14.96
N ARG A 141 -11.30 5.35 14.59
CA ARG A 141 -11.68 6.66 14.06
C ARG A 141 -11.92 7.63 15.20
N ARG A 142 -11.96 8.93 14.90
CA ARG A 142 -12.35 9.94 15.87
C ARG A 142 -13.75 9.73 16.40
N ALA A 143 -13.88 9.92 17.71
CA ALA A 143 -15.16 9.89 18.39
C ALA A 143 -16.12 10.89 17.73
N PRO A 144 -17.35 10.49 17.38
CA PRO A 144 -18.29 11.37 16.66
C PRO A 144 -18.66 12.65 17.40
N HIS A 145 -18.52 12.67 18.73
CA HIS A 145 -18.84 13.82 19.58
C HIS A 145 -17.68 14.82 19.71
N LEU A 146 -16.48 14.49 19.22
CA LEU A 146 -15.33 15.38 19.23
C LEU A 146 -15.28 16.21 17.94
N PRO A 147 -14.70 17.43 17.98
CA PRO A 147 -14.41 18.18 16.77
C PRO A 147 -13.56 17.36 15.79
N ARG A 148 -13.86 17.47 14.49
CA ARG A 148 -13.06 16.83 13.44
C ARG A 148 -11.61 17.31 13.51
N SER A 149 -10.68 16.40 13.26
CA SER A 149 -9.28 16.77 13.05
C SER A 149 -9.13 17.53 11.72
N PRO A 150 -8.21 18.50 11.59
CA PRO A 150 -7.87 19.07 10.29
C PRO A 150 -7.36 18.03 9.28
N PHE A 151 -6.79 16.90 9.73
CA PHE A 151 -6.20 15.88 8.88
C PHE A 151 -6.89 14.52 9.06
N VAL A 152 -7.10 13.81 7.96
CA VAL A 152 -7.52 12.41 7.96
C VAL A 152 -6.54 11.55 7.17
N LEU A 153 -5.98 10.52 7.80
CA LEU A 153 -5.15 9.52 7.14
C LEU A 153 -6.05 8.39 6.62
N VAL A 154 -6.09 8.23 5.30
CA VAL A 154 -6.80 7.13 4.65
C VAL A 154 -5.82 5.99 4.45
N CYS A 155 -6.02 4.89 5.17
CA CYS A 155 -5.16 3.71 5.08
C CYS A 155 -5.54 2.87 3.85
N ALA A 156 -4.53 2.33 3.15
CA ALA A 156 -4.65 1.64 1.87
C ALA A 156 -5.18 0.20 2.00
N THR A 157 -6.30 0.03 2.71
CA THR A 157 -6.89 -1.27 3.05
C THR A 157 -7.27 -2.12 1.83
N GLY A 158 -7.62 -1.50 0.70
CA GLY A 158 -7.85 -2.21 -0.57
C GLY A 158 -6.58 -2.87 -1.09
N THR A 159 -5.45 -2.17 -0.98
CA THR A 159 -4.12 -2.71 -1.29
C THR A 159 -3.72 -3.80 -0.30
N TRP A 160 -3.99 -3.60 0.99
CA TRP A 160 -3.71 -4.63 2.00
C TRP A 160 -4.45 -5.94 1.67
N LEU A 161 -5.72 -5.87 1.27
CA LEU A 161 -6.48 -7.03 0.82
C LEU A 161 -5.90 -7.68 -0.44
N ALA A 162 -5.54 -6.85 -1.42
CA ALA A 162 -5.03 -7.31 -2.71
C ALA A 162 -3.70 -8.09 -2.60
N TYR A 163 -2.88 -7.73 -1.62
CA TYR A 163 -1.59 -8.35 -1.37
C TYR A 163 -1.61 -9.44 -0.29
N ASN A 164 -2.66 -9.50 0.55
CA ASN A 164 -2.77 -10.47 1.62
C ASN A 164 -2.83 -11.90 1.06
N CYS A 165 -1.74 -12.65 1.21
CA CYS A 165 -1.64 -14.05 0.79
C CYS A 165 -2.10 -15.04 1.87
N TRP A 166 -2.62 -14.60 3.01
CA TRP A 166 -3.08 -15.53 4.03
C TRP A 166 -4.22 -16.41 3.47
N GLY A 167 -4.08 -17.73 3.61
CA GLY A 167 -5.06 -18.71 3.11
C GLY A 167 -4.94 -19.03 1.61
N GLY A 168 -3.80 -18.71 0.97
CA GLY A 168 -3.51 -19.15 -0.39
C GLY A 168 -3.41 -17.99 -1.38
N SER A 169 -4.55 -17.59 -1.94
CA SER A 169 -4.59 -16.64 -3.05
C SER A 169 -4.64 -15.17 -2.63
N ASN A 170 -4.13 -14.31 -3.51
CA ASN A 170 -4.32 -12.87 -3.52
C ASN A 170 -4.50 -12.38 -5.00
N HIS A 171 -4.46 -11.07 -5.26
CA HIS A 171 -4.63 -10.52 -6.63
C HIS A 171 -3.35 -10.60 -7.51
N TYR A 172 -2.33 -11.33 -7.09
CA TYR A 172 -1.05 -11.48 -7.80
C TYR A 172 -0.63 -12.94 -8.00
N GLU A 173 -0.80 -13.77 -6.98
CA GLU A 173 -0.37 -15.16 -6.95
C GLU A 173 -1.44 -15.96 -6.17
N GLY A 174 -1.57 -17.25 -6.44
CA GLY A 174 -2.57 -18.04 -5.73
C GLY A 174 -2.61 -19.51 -6.08
N ILE A 175 -3.61 -20.14 -5.48
CA ILE A 175 -3.95 -21.57 -5.59
C ILE A 175 -5.28 -21.78 -6.32
N THR A 176 -5.76 -20.77 -7.05
CA THR A 176 -7.00 -20.83 -7.82
C THR A 176 -6.76 -21.32 -9.24
N GLY A 177 -7.85 -21.51 -9.99
CA GLY A 177 -7.82 -22.00 -11.37
C GLY A 177 -7.67 -23.53 -11.48
N PRO A 178 -7.80 -24.10 -12.69
CA PRO A 178 -7.85 -25.55 -12.89
C PRO A 178 -6.58 -26.29 -12.44
N ASN A 179 -5.44 -25.61 -12.44
CA ASN A 179 -4.13 -26.16 -12.06
C ASN A 179 -3.68 -25.72 -10.66
N GLY A 180 -4.50 -24.94 -9.92
CA GLY A 180 -4.18 -24.45 -8.59
C GLY A 180 -2.95 -23.55 -8.53
N ASN A 181 -2.76 -22.68 -9.53
CA ASN A 181 -1.58 -21.82 -9.66
C ASN A 181 -1.89 -20.43 -10.26
N GLU A 182 -3.16 -20.03 -10.28
CA GLU A 182 -3.61 -18.72 -10.72
C GLU A 182 -3.85 -17.80 -9.51
N PHE A 183 -3.70 -16.50 -9.71
CA PHE A 183 -4.20 -15.51 -8.75
C PHE A 183 -5.72 -15.56 -8.67
N SER A 184 -6.30 -14.96 -7.62
CA SER A 184 -7.75 -14.87 -7.52
C SER A 184 -8.26 -13.47 -7.88
N PRO A 185 -9.20 -13.33 -8.83
CA PRO A 185 -9.93 -12.09 -9.03
C PRO A 185 -10.80 -11.69 -7.84
N VAL A 186 -11.11 -12.62 -6.94
CA VAL A 186 -12.01 -12.40 -5.79
C VAL A 186 -11.25 -12.76 -4.51
N VAL A 187 -11.24 -11.86 -3.53
CA VAL A 187 -10.62 -12.10 -2.22
C VAL A 187 -11.55 -11.68 -1.09
N SER A 188 -11.52 -12.44 0.01
CA SER A 188 -12.33 -12.14 1.19
C SER A 188 -11.59 -11.21 2.16
N THR A 189 -12.35 -10.34 2.83
CA THR A 189 -11.90 -9.58 3.99
C THR A 189 -12.03 -10.38 5.30
N GLN A 190 -12.79 -11.47 5.29
CA GLN A 190 -13.09 -12.31 6.45
C GLN A 190 -12.02 -13.37 6.68
N ARG A 191 -10.76 -12.94 6.75
CA ARG A 191 -9.58 -13.78 6.97
C ARG A 191 -8.46 -13.00 7.68
N PRO A 192 -7.56 -13.68 8.39
CA PRO A 192 -6.39 -13.05 9.01
C PRO A 192 -5.49 -12.30 8.03
N TRP A 193 -4.75 -11.33 8.55
CA TRP A 193 -3.65 -10.70 7.83
C TRP A 193 -2.43 -11.62 7.81
N ALA A 194 -1.76 -11.70 6.66
CA ALA A 194 -0.50 -12.43 6.56
C ALA A 194 0.58 -11.78 7.43
N ARG A 195 1.43 -12.60 8.04
CA ARG A 195 2.51 -12.16 8.92
C ARG A 195 3.39 -11.11 8.24
N GLY A 196 3.57 -9.98 8.92
CA GLY A 196 4.31 -8.80 8.44
C GLY A 196 3.45 -7.61 8.04
N PHE A 197 2.13 -7.78 7.82
CA PHE A 197 1.24 -6.67 7.45
C PHE A 197 0.96 -5.73 8.63
N CYS A 198 0.74 -6.29 9.82
CA CYS A 198 0.40 -5.52 11.02
C CYS A 198 1.62 -5.09 11.82
N LYS A 199 2.65 -5.95 11.91
CA LYS A 199 3.85 -5.69 12.71
C LYS A 199 5.09 -6.35 12.09
N LEU A 200 6.20 -5.63 12.13
CA LEU A 200 7.52 -6.11 11.71
C LEU A 200 8.54 -5.95 12.84
N PRO A 201 9.51 -6.86 12.97
CA PRO A 201 10.66 -6.66 13.84
C PRO A 201 11.56 -5.55 13.30
N ALA A 202 12.31 -4.90 14.19
CA ALA A 202 13.34 -3.94 13.78
C ALA A 202 14.35 -4.62 12.85
N GLY A 203 14.74 -3.94 11.77
CA GLY A 203 15.68 -4.45 10.78
C GLY A 203 15.06 -5.34 9.68
N ALA A 204 13.72 -5.52 9.64
CA ALA A 204 13.07 -6.10 8.48
C ALA A 204 13.37 -5.23 7.22
N PRO A 205 13.90 -5.81 6.12
CA PRO A 205 14.27 -5.03 4.94
C PRO A 205 13.08 -4.38 4.24
N ARG A 206 13.28 -3.19 3.65
CA ARG A 206 12.30 -2.57 2.76
C ARG A 206 12.39 -3.15 1.33
N ALA A 207 11.39 -2.86 0.50
CA ALA A 207 11.37 -3.27 -0.89
C ALA A 207 12.57 -2.71 -1.66
N ILE A 208 12.96 -1.47 -1.33
CA ILE A 208 14.14 -0.81 -1.90
C ILE A 208 15.35 -1.02 -1.00
N PRO A 209 16.46 -1.59 -1.52
CA PRO A 209 17.70 -1.70 -0.76
C PRO A 209 18.29 -0.33 -0.43
N ASP A 210 18.96 -0.21 0.71
CA ASP A 210 19.57 1.06 1.18
C ASP A 210 20.72 1.58 0.30
N HIS A 211 21.22 0.76 -0.62
CA HIS A 211 22.32 1.12 -1.50
C HIS A 211 22.05 0.69 -2.95
N SER A 212 22.65 1.42 -3.89
CA SER A 212 22.58 1.06 -5.30
C SER A 212 23.41 -0.18 -5.59
N PRO A 213 22.98 -1.05 -6.52
CA PRO A 213 23.77 -2.21 -6.94
C PRO A 213 25.14 -1.80 -7.49
N ARG A 214 26.24 -2.43 -7.07
CA ARG A 214 27.55 -2.13 -7.65
C ARG A 214 27.75 -2.88 -8.97
N LYS A 215 28.68 -2.37 -9.79
CA LYS A 215 29.03 -3.02 -11.05
C LYS A 215 29.50 -4.46 -10.82
N GLY A 216 28.85 -5.41 -11.50
CA GLY A 216 29.18 -6.84 -11.42
C GLY A 216 28.58 -7.56 -10.22
N GLU A 217 27.88 -6.88 -9.31
CA GLU A 217 27.12 -7.53 -8.25
C GLU A 217 25.84 -8.15 -8.80
N MET A 218 25.47 -9.31 -8.27
CA MET A 218 24.19 -9.95 -8.53
C MET A 218 23.05 -9.13 -7.92
N THR A 219 21.95 -8.96 -8.66
CA THR A 219 20.72 -8.36 -8.15
C THR A 219 20.15 -9.21 -7.02
N ARG A 220 19.76 -8.56 -5.92
CA ARG A 220 19.15 -9.20 -4.75
C ARG A 220 17.81 -8.57 -4.42
N TYR A 221 16.98 -9.33 -3.72
CA TYR A 221 15.68 -8.88 -3.22
C TYR A 221 15.63 -9.15 -1.71
N PRO A 222 16.34 -8.34 -0.90
CA PRO A 222 16.58 -8.65 0.51
C PRO A 222 15.30 -8.91 1.30
N TYR A 223 14.23 -8.16 1.01
CA TYR A 223 12.96 -8.35 1.70
C TYR A 223 12.31 -9.70 1.41
N MET A 224 12.39 -10.22 0.18
CA MET A 224 11.86 -11.54 -0.17
C MET A 224 12.73 -12.67 0.36
N GLU A 225 14.05 -12.50 0.29
CA GLU A 225 15.02 -13.43 0.87
C GLU A 225 14.78 -13.58 2.38
N TRP A 226 14.64 -12.43 3.07
CA TRP A 226 14.33 -12.38 4.49
C TRP A 226 12.94 -12.96 4.79
N ALA A 227 11.92 -12.62 4.01
CA ALA A 227 10.57 -13.15 4.20
C ALA A 227 10.55 -14.68 4.18
N TYR A 228 11.21 -15.25 3.17
CA TYR A 228 11.31 -16.69 2.98
C TYR A 228 12.05 -17.37 4.13
N SER A 229 13.16 -16.79 4.60
CA SER A 229 13.95 -17.36 5.70
C SER A 229 13.26 -17.31 7.06
N TYR A 230 12.43 -16.29 7.32
CA TYR A 230 11.82 -16.07 8.63
C TYR A 230 10.31 -16.38 8.69
N GLY A 231 9.72 -16.88 7.60
CA GLY A 231 8.31 -17.26 7.55
C GLY A 231 7.36 -16.06 7.56
N TYR A 232 7.72 -14.98 6.86
CA TYR A 232 6.86 -13.81 6.64
C TYR A 232 6.24 -13.85 5.25
N SER A 233 5.18 -13.06 5.06
CA SER A 233 4.58 -12.90 3.73
C SER A 233 5.60 -12.30 2.77
N LYS A 234 5.79 -12.90 1.60
CA LYS A 234 6.54 -12.29 0.50
C LYS A 234 6.09 -10.86 0.17
N LYS A 235 4.84 -10.52 0.50
CA LYS A 235 4.20 -9.23 0.22
C LYS A 235 4.24 -8.24 1.39
N TYR A 236 4.89 -8.55 2.52
CA TYR A 236 4.92 -7.64 3.67
C TYR A 236 5.50 -6.26 3.32
N ALA A 237 6.51 -6.21 2.44
CA ALA A 237 7.11 -4.95 2.01
C ALA A 237 6.32 -4.28 0.88
N SER A 238 5.35 -4.97 0.28
CA SER A 238 4.49 -4.43 -0.77
C SER A 238 3.26 -3.72 -0.21
N ALA A 239 2.74 -4.14 0.94
CA ALA A 239 1.54 -3.56 1.54
C ALA A 239 1.48 -3.79 3.06
N GLY A 240 0.63 -3.04 3.73
CA GLY A 240 0.31 -3.21 5.14
C GLY A 240 0.80 -2.06 6.01
N TRP A 241 0.07 -1.83 7.10
CA TRP A 241 0.33 -0.80 8.09
C TRP A 241 1.80 -0.75 8.54
N ALA A 242 2.38 -1.91 8.83
CA ALA A 242 3.74 -2.01 9.37
C ALA A 242 4.81 -1.42 8.45
N SER A 243 4.59 -1.45 7.14
CA SER A 243 5.56 -1.05 6.12
C SER A 243 5.41 0.41 5.69
N TYR A 244 4.22 1.00 5.84
CA TYR A 244 3.88 2.31 5.28
C TYR A 244 3.23 3.23 6.31
N GLU A 245 1.90 3.17 6.47
CA GLU A 245 1.11 4.18 7.19
C GLU A 245 1.55 4.35 8.65
N ARG A 246 2.03 3.29 9.30
CA ARG A 246 2.61 3.33 10.64
C ARG A 246 3.69 4.39 10.77
N HIS A 247 4.63 4.44 9.83
CA HIS A 247 5.78 5.32 9.93
C HIS A 247 5.37 6.79 9.83
N PHE A 248 4.46 7.10 8.90
CA PHE A 248 3.91 8.44 8.78
C PHE A 248 3.07 8.81 10.00
N ALA A 249 2.18 7.93 10.46
CA ALA A 249 1.33 8.19 11.63
C ALA A 249 2.15 8.53 12.88
N ARG A 250 3.21 7.75 13.15
CA ARG A 250 4.11 7.99 14.29
C ARG A 250 4.90 9.27 14.13
N TRP A 251 5.42 9.55 12.93
CA TRP A 251 6.09 10.82 12.66
C TRP A 251 5.14 12.01 12.86
N ALA A 252 3.94 11.96 12.27
CA ALA A 252 2.97 13.03 12.34
C ALA A 252 2.52 13.31 13.78
N GLU A 253 2.29 12.27 14.58
CA GLU A 253 1.96 12.42 16.00
C GLU A 253 3.12 12.99 16.82
N ALA A 254 4.37 12.56 16.55
CA ALA A 254 5.56 13.13 17.20
C ALA A 254 5.75 14.61 16.89
N GLU A 255 5.34 15.03 15.70
CA GLU A 255 5.32 16.42 15.23
C GLU A 255 4.09 17.22 15.70
N GLY A 256 3.18 16.59 16.46
CA GLY A 256 1.99 17.24 16.99
C GLY A 256 0.91 17.53 15.95
N TYR A 257 0.88 16.79 14.84
CA TYR A 257 -0.28 16.77 13.93
C TYR A 257 -1.40 15.94 14.55
N ASP A 258 -2.56 16.55 14.76
CA ASP A 258 -3.76 15.85 15.16
C ASP A 258 -4.31 15.08 13.94
N LEU A 259 -4.49 13.77 14.02
CA LEU A 259 -4.97 12.95 12.92
C LEU A 259 -6.32 12.30 13.26
N ASP A 260 -7.20 12.21 12.27
CA ASP A 260 -8.25 11.20 12.19
C ASP A 260 -7.80 10.08 11.24
N TYR A 261 -8.49 8.94 11.27
CA TYR A 261 -8.14 7.76 10.48
C TYR A 261 -9.38 7.18 9.84
N CYS A 262 -9.25 6.66 8.63
CA CYS A 262 -10.26 5.77 8.04
C CYS A 262 -9.62 4.76 7.10
N SER A 263 -10.35 3.70 6.81
CA SER A 263 -10.03 2.75 5.75
C SER A 263 -10.54 3.26 4.40
N GLN A 264 -10.04 2.73 3.28
CA GLN A 264 -10.66 2.95 1.98
C GLN A 264 -12.09 2.39 1.91
N LEU A 265 -12.39 1.34 2.68
CA LEU A 265 -13.75 0.76 2.77
C LEU A 265 -14.73 1.74 3.44
N ASP A 266 -14.26 2.59 4.36
CA ASP A 266 -15.07 3.68 4.90
C ASP A 266 -15.42 4.72 3.84
N LEU A 267 -14.52 5.00 2.88
CA LEU A 267 -14.80 5.93 1.77
C LEU A 267 -15.79 5.33 0.77
N ASP A 268 -15.71 4.02 0.55
CA ASP A 268 -16.65 3.31 -0.31
C ASP A 268 -18.08 3.35 0.23
N SER A 269 -18.23 3.13 1.54
CA SER A 269 -19.53 3.03 2.22
C SER A 269 -20.10 4.38 2.68
N ASP A 270 -19.26 5.40 2.89
CA ASP A 270 -19.66 6.73 3.34
C ASP A 270 -18.96 7.83 2.50
N PRO A 271 -19.64 8.40 1.48
CA PRO A 271 -19.04 9.41 0.61
C PRO A 271 -18.71 10.72 1.35
N ASP A 272 -19.32 10.96 2.51
CA ASP A 272 -19.08 12.13 3.34
C ASP A 272 -17.99 11.91 4.40
N ARG A 273 -17.28 10.77 4.36
CA ARG A 273 -16.25 10.43 5.36
C ARG A 273 -15.16 11.49 5.50
N LEU A 274 -14.83 12.20 4.41
CA LEU A 274 -13.82 13.26 4.40
C LEU A 274 -14.38 14.64 4.80
N SER A 275 -15.70 14.78 4.93
CA SER A 275 -16.35 16.05 5.22
C SER A 275 -15.96 16.60 6.60
N GLY A 276 -15.60 17.89 6.62
CA GLY A 276 -15.15 18.59 7.83
C GLY A 276 -13.65 18.50 8.11
N HIS A 277 -12.91 17.66 7.38
CA HIS A 277 -11.44 17.68 7.39
C HIS A 277 -10.93 18.77 6.43
N SER A 278 -9.76 19.33 6.71
CA SER A 278 -9.08 20.27 5.77
C SER A 278 -8.23 19.51 4.75
N CYS A 279 -7.64 18.39 5.17
CA CYS A 279 -6.72 17.63 4.34
C CYS A 279 -6.89 16.11 4.49
N ALA A 280 -7.02 15.42 3.36
CA ALA A 280 -6.92 13.96 3.25
C ALA A 280 -5.48 13.57 2.90
N ILE A 281 -4.96 12.56 3.61
CA ILE A 281 -3.58 12.10 3.49
C ILE A 281 -3.55 10.65 3.03
N PHE A 282 -2.69 10.35 2.07
CA PHE A 282 -2.42 9.01 1.54
C PHE A 282 -0.92 8.74 1.60
N VAL A 283 -0.52 7.54 2.02
CA VAL A 283 0.88 7.23 2.31
C VAL A 283 1.26 5.85 1.80
N GLY A 284 2.42 5.75 1.16
CA GLY A 284 2.98 4.47 0.77
C GLY A 284 2.32 3.91 -0.49
N HIS A 285 1.63 2.78 -0.35
CA HIS A 285 1.14 2.04 -1.50
C HIS A 285 -0.39 1.92 -1.51
N ASP A 286 -1.06 2.83 -2.22
CA ASP A 286 -2.51 2.92 -2.37
C ASP A 286 -2.96 2.53 -3.80
N GLU A 287 -2.65 1.31 -4.22
CA GLU A 287 -2.88 0.85 -5.59
C GLU A 287 -4.32 0.44 -5.92
N TYR A 288 -5.06 -0.10 -4.94
CA TYR A 288 -6.37 -0.70 -5.18
C TYR A 288 -7.49 0.14 -4.60
N TRP A 289 -8.44 0.54 -5.45
CA TRP A 289 -9.48 1.50 -5.11
C TRP A 289 -10.82 1.16 -5.73
N THR A 290 -11.90 1.34 -4.97
CA THR A 290 -13.24 1.31 -5.55
C THR A 290 -13.58 2.64 -6.22
N ALA A 291 -14.52 2.62 -7.18
CA ALA A 291 -15.03 3.84 -7.80
C ALA A 291 -15.69 4.79 -6.78
N PRO A 292 -16.55 4.33 -5.84
CA PRO A 292 -17.12 5.21 -4.82
C PRO A 292 -16.07 5.84 -3.89
N ALA A 293 -15.05 5.09 -3.47
CA ALA A 293 -13.97 5.64 -2.65
C ALA A 293 -13.20 6.75 -3.38
N ARG A 294 -12.97 6.58 -4.69
CA ARG A 294 -12.37 7.60 -5.53
C ARG A 294 -13.28 8.81 -5.72
N ASP A 295 -14.58 8.60 -5.91
CA ASP A 295 -15.58 9.67 -6.03
C ASP A 295 -15.64 10.55 -4.77
N ALA A 296 -15.52 9.94 -3.58
CA ALA A 296 -15.47 10.67 -2.32
C ALA A 296 -14.27 11.63 -2.25
N VAL A 297 -13.10 11.22 -2.75
CA VAL A 297 -11.90 12.08 -2.82
C VAL A 297 -12.08 13.19 -3.84
N ASP A 298 -12.59 12.87 -5.03
CA ASP A 298 -12.83 13.87 -6.07
C ASP A 298 -13.82 14.94 -5.59
N ALA A 299 -14.93 14.52 -4.96
CA ALA A 299 -15.94 15.41 -4.39
C ALA A 299 -15.38 16.27 -3.24
N PHE A 300 -14.54 15.68 -2.37
CA PHE A 300 -13.86 16.40 -1.30
C PHE A 300 -13.00 17.54 -1.84
N VAL A 301 -12.16 17.27 -2.86
CA VAL A 301 -11.30 18.30 -3.47
C VAL A 301 -12.13 19.35 -4.21
N ASP A 302 -13.15 18.94 -4.97
CA ASP A 302 -14.03 19.86 -5.68
C ASP A 302 -14.79 20.79 -4.71
N GLY A 303 -15.09 20.30 -3.50
CA GLY A 303 -15.67 21.06 -2.39
C GLY A 303 -14.71 22.05 -1.70
N GLY A 304 -13.41 21.97 -1.96
CA GLY A 304 -12.38 22.82 -1.35
C GLY A 304 -11.43 22.09 -0.39
N GLY A 305 -11.60 20.78 -0.24
CA GLY A 305 -10.67 19.92 0.49
C GLY A 305 -9.31 19.84 -0.20
N ARG A 306 -8.30 19.41 0.56
CA ARG A 306 -6.91 19.33 0.08
C ARG A 306 -6.35 17.92 0.21
N VAL A 307 -5.56 17.47 -0.75
CA VAL A 307 -4.99 16.12 -0.74
C VAL A 307 -3.47 16.20 -0.65
N ALA A 308 -2.91 15.60 0.39
CA ALA A 308 -1.47 15.35 0.51
C ALA A 308 -1.21 13.85 0.27
N ARG A 309 -0.82 13.50 -0.96
CA ARG A 309 -0.52 12.11 -1.34
C ARG A 309 0.99 11.87 -1.35
N PHE A 310 1.47 11.21 -0.31
CA PHE A 310 2.83 10.69 -0.16
C PHE A 310 2.86 9.19 -0.51
N ALA A 311 2.19 8.83 -1.60
CA ALA A 311 1.97 7.46 -2.05
C ALA A 311 2.19 7.33 -3.57
N GLY A 312 2.30 6.10 -4.06
CA GLY A 312 2.50 5.76 -5.48
C GLY A 312 1.66 4.57 -5.95
N ASN A 313 1.68 4.35 -7.26
CA ASN A 313 1.01 3.27 -7.98
C ASN A 313 -0.53 3.30 -7.95
N PHE A 314 -1.16 4.45 -8.17
CA PHE A 314 -2.63 4.52 -8.22
C PHE A 314 -3.20 3.88 -9.50
N LEU A 315 -3.37 2.54 -9.52
CA LEU A 315 -3.56 1.78 -10.75
C LEU A 315 -4.89 1.04 -10.88
N TRP A 316 -5.30 0.24 -9.89
CA TRP A 316 -6.40 -0.72 -10.08
C TRP A 316 -7.74 -0.24 -9.55
N GLN A 317 -8.75 -0.31 -10.41
CA GLN A 317 -10.14 -0.25 -9.97
C GLN A 317 -10.56 -1.61 -9.39
N THR A 318 -11.15 -1.59 -8.20
CA THR A 318 -11.78 -2.72 -7.51
C THR A 318 -13.28 -2.50 -7.33
N ARG A 319 -13.99 -3.55 -6.95
CA ARG A 319 -15.36 -3.46 -6.46
C ARG A 319 -15.48 -4.21 -5.14
N LEU A 320 -16.32 -3.71 -4.25
CA LEU A 320 -16.73 -4.39 -3.04
C LEU A 320 -18.14 -4.96 -3.20
N SER A 321 -18.36 -6.16 -2.68
CA SER A 321 -19.68 -6.79 -2.57
C SER A 321 -19.88 -7.39 -1.18
N ASP A 322 -21.07 -7.93 -0.94
CA ASP A 322 -21.40 -8.65 0.30
C ASP A 322 -21.12 -7.81 1.55
N GLU A 323 -21.63 -6.57 1.55
CA GLU A 323 -21.43 -5.60 2.64
C GLU A 323 -19.95 -5.29 2.93
N GLY A 324 -19.10 -5.31 1.88
CA GLY A 324 -17.66 -5.05 2.00
C GLY A 324 -16.84 -6.28 2.40
N GLN A 325 -17.44 -7.47 2.41
CA GLN A 325 -16.74 -8.71 2.78
C GLN A 325 -15.94 -9.32 1.63
N THR A 326 -16.19 -8.87 0.39
CA THR A 326 -15.58 -9.41 -0.82
C THR A 326 -15.00 -8.28 -1.67
N GLN A 327 -13.72 -8.37 -2.02
CA GLN A 327 -13.07 -7.48 -2.99
C GLN A 327 -12.83 -8.20 -4.31
N THR A 328 -13.27 -7.58 -5.41
CA THR A 328 -13.09 -8.11 -6.78
C THR A 328 -12.13 -7.22 -7.59
N CYS A 329 -11.17 -7.86 -8.27
CA CYS A 329 -10.27 -7.24 -9.23
C CYS A 329 -9.78 -8.25 -10.30
N TYR A 330 -10.28 -8.14 -11.52
CA TYR A 330 -9.91 -9.02 -12.64
C TYR A 330 -8.56 -8.67 -13.28
N LYS A 331 -8.07 -7.43 -13.12
CA LYS A 331 -6.73 -6.98 -13.51
C LYS A 331 -6.34 -7.34 -14.95
N TYR A 332 -5.41 -8.29 -15.08
CA TYR A 332 -4.83 -8.77 -16.34
C TYR A 332 -5.79 -9.62 -17.17
N VAL A 333 -6.91 -10.06 -16.59
CA VAL A 333 -7.99 -10.80 -17.26
C VAL A 333 -9.32 -10.04 -17.18
N ALA A 334 -9.27 -8.71 -17.22
CA ALA A 334 -10.42 -7.81 -17.13
C ALA A 334 -11.51 -8.09 -18.18
N GLU A 335 -11.16 -8.71 -19.31
CA GLU A 335 -12.14 -9.17 -20.30
C GLU A 335 -13.10 -10.25 -19.78
N ARG A 336 -12.73 -10.94 -18.69
CA ARG A 336 -13.58 -11.92 -18.00
C ARG A 336 -14.49 -11.29 -16.94
N ASP A 337 -14.33 -10.00 -16.67
CA ASP A 337 -15.17 -9.29 -15.72
C ASP A 337 -16.59 -9.12 -16.30
N PRO A 338 -17.66 -9.58 -15.62
CA PRO A 338 -19.03 -9.41 -16.10
C PRO A 338 -19.40 -7.94 -16.40
N MET A 339 -18.75 -6.98 -15.71
CA MET A 339 -19.00 -5.56 -15.97
C MET A 339 -18.53 -5.13 -17.37
N ALA A 340 -17.52 -5.77 -17.96
CA ALA A 340 -16.95 -5.36 -19.24
C ALA A 340 -17.94 -5.41 -20.40
N SER A 341 -18.95 -6.29 -20.32
CA SER A 341 -20.03 -6.43 -21.33
C SER A 341 -21.40 -5.99 -20.82
N SER A 342 -21.44 -5.28 -19.68
CA SER A 342 -22.67 -4.79 -19.05
C SER A 342 -23.04 -3.37 -19.51
N ASP A 343 -24.14 -2.83 -19.00
CA ASP A 343 -24.54 -1.43 -19.19
C ASP A 343 -23.69 -0.44 -18.36
N THR A 344 -22.84 -0.95 -17.45
CA THR A 344 -21.91 -0.16 -16.63
C THR A 344 -20.46 -0.60 -16.85
N PRO A 345 -19.93 -0.53 -18.09
CA PRO A 345 -18.59 -1.04 -18.40
C PRO A 345 -17.47 -0.22 -17.75
N HIS A 346 -17.75 1.03 -17.37
CA HIS A 346 -16.82 1.83 -16.56
C HIS A 346 -16.57 1.24 -15.16
N LEU A 347 -17.41 0.32 -14.68
CA LEU A 347 -17.22 -0.39 -13.41
C LEU A 347 -16.35 -1.65 -13.53
N THR A 348 -15.82 -1.98 -14.73
CA THR A 348 -14.86 -3.06 -14.91
C THR A 348 -13.65 -2.90 -14.00
N THR A 349 -13.20 -3.99 -13.38
CA THR A 349 -12.06 -3.97 -12.46
C THR A 349 -10.76 -4.18 -13.22
N ALA A 350 -10.34 -3.11 -13.89
CA ALA A 350 -9.12 -3.01 -14.68
C ALA A 350 -8.27 -1.82 -14.19
N ALA A 351 -7.18 -1.55 -14.89
CA ALA A 351 -6.40 -0.34 -14.66
C ALA A 351 -7.24 0.90 -14.97
N TRP A 352 -7.20 1.90 -14.10
CA TRP A 352 -7.97 3.15 -14.19
C TRP A 352 -7.86 3.84 -15.55
N GLU A 353 -6.67 3.83 -16.13
CA GLU A 353 -6.33 4.52 -17.38
C GLU A 353 -6.87 3.83 -18.64
N VAL A 354 -7.31 2.57 -18.53
CA VAL A 354 -7.58 1.71 -19.69
C VAL A 354 -9.07 1.57 -19.93
N ALA A 355 -9.46 1.46 -21.20
CA ALA A 355 -10.83 1.12 -21.55
C ALA A 355 -11.21 -0.27 -20.98
N PRO A 356 -12.46 -0.47 -20.54
CA PRO A 356 -13.57 0.49 -20.60
C PRO A 356 -13.65 1.49 -19.44
N VAL A 357 -12.73 1.47 -18.46
CA VAL A 357 -12.75 2.38 -17.30
C VAL A 357 -12.51 3.84 -17.72
N ASN A 358 -11.46 4.09 -18.51
CA ASN A 358 -11.13 5.40 -19.10
C ASN A 358 -11.16 6.58 -18.10
N ARG A 359 -10.70 6.34 -16.87
CA ARG A 359 -10.66 7.33 -15.79
C ARG A 359 -9.24 7.43 -15.27
N PRO A 360 -8.29 8.00 -16.03
CA PRO A 360 -6.87 8.02 -15.64
C PRO A 360 -6.63 8.66 -14.27
N GLY A 361 -5.58 8.22 -13.57
CA GLY A 361 -5.22 8.72 -12.23
C GLY A 361 -5.00 10.23 -12.18
N ALA A 362 -4.55 10.81 -13.31
CA ALA A 362 -4.32 12.24 -13.47
C ALA A 362 -5.56 13.11 -13.18
N LEU A 363 -6.78 12.56 -13.30
CA LEU A 363 -8.01 13.28 -12.98
C LEU A 363 -8.26 13.44 -11.47
N THR A 364 -7.58 12.67 -10.63
CA THR A 364 -7.77 12.68 -9.17
C THR A 364 -6.50 13.15 -8.46
N PHE A 365 -5.35 12.51 -8.74
CA PHE A 365 -4.08 12.80 -8.05
C PHE A 365 -3.05 13.54 -8.90
N GLY A 366 -3.39 13.91 -10.14
CA GLY A 366 -2.54 14.68 -11.05
C GLY A 366 -1.41 13.88 -11.73
N VAL A 367 -1.35 12.57 -11.53
CA VAL A 367 -0.36 11.64 -12.11
C VAL A 367 -1.00 10.28 -12.42
N ASN A 368 -0.34 9.51 -13.29
CA ASN A 368 -0.79 8.23 -13.84
C ASN A 368 0.19 7.10 -13.50
N ALA A 369 -0.34 5.97 -13.03
CA ALA A 369 0.45 4.77 -12.73
C ALA A 369 1.00 4.11 -13.99
N LEU A 370 0.34 4.09 -15.15
CA LEU A 370 0.99 3.49 -16.33
C LEU A 370 2.14 4.36 -16.89
N ARG A 371 2.31 5.60 -16.42
CA ARG A 371 3.44 6.46 -16.81
C ARG A 371 4.71 6.21 -16.00
N GLY A 372 4.61 5.60 -14.82
CA GLY A 372 5.74 5.15 -14.01
C GLY A 372 5.40 3.85 -13.29
N VAL A 373 6.30 2.86 -13.28
CA VAL A 373 6.06 1.68 -12.45
C VAL A 373 7.22 1.54 -11.50
N TYR A 374 8.33 0.93 -11.88
CA TYR A 374 9.36 0.62 -10.89
C TYR A 374 10.56 1.57 -10.90
N ALA A 375 11.00 1.95 -9.70
CA ALA A 375 12.28 2.60 -9.46
C ALA A 375 12.95 2.02 -8.22
N GLY A 376 14.26 1.71 -8.32
CA GLY A 376 15.05 1.14 -7.24
C GLY A 376 14.77 -0.33 -6.92
N LEU A 377 13.65 -0.92 -7.35
CA LEU A 377 13.32 -2.33 -7.14
C LEU A 377 14.19 -3.19 -8.07
N GLY A 378 15.04 -4.02 -7.46
CA GLY A 378 16.06 -4.80 -8.15
C GLY A 378 16.88 -3.93 -9.11
N ARG A 379 16.80 -4.16 -10.42
CA ARG A 379 17.52 -3.34 -11.43
C ARG A 379 16.66 -2.28 -12.12
N CYS A 380 15.37 -2.16 -11.82
CA CYS A 380 14.53 -1.12 -12.40
C CYS A 380 15.01 0.26 -11.94
N ALA A 381 15.59 1.04 -12.85
CA ALA A 381 16.31 2.28 -12.53
C ALA A 381 17.24 2.16 -11.29
N GLY A 382 17.87 0.99 -11.08
CA GLY A 382 18.54 0.65 -9.81
C GLY A 382 19.75 1.53 -9.45
N ASN A 383 20.40 2.11 -10.46
CA ASN A 383 21.49 3.09 -10.34
C ASN A 383 21.02 4.53 -10.60
N GLY A 384 19.70 4.76 -10.58
CA GLY A 384 19.12 6.09 -10.64
C GLY A 384 19.48 6.94 -9.41
N PRO A 385 19.06 8.21 -9.39
CA PRO A 385 19.43 9.16 -8.35
C PRO A 385 18.88 8.80 -6.96
N GLY A 386 17.88 7.91 -6.86
CA GLY A 386 17.23 7.53 -5.59
C GLY A 386 16.33 8.62 -4.99
N GLY A 387 16.28 9.81 -5.59
CA GLY A 387 15.43 10.92 -5.17
C GLY A 387 14.84 11.65 -6.39
N PHE A 388 14.15 12.75 -6.13
CA PHE A 388 13.55 13.57 -7.19
C PHE A 388 14.49 14.71 -7.61
N THR A 389 14.80 14.81 -8.90
CA THR A 389 15.47 16.00 -9.45
C THR A 389 14.49 17.17 -9.44
N VAL A 390 14.85 18.27 -8.78
CA VAL A 390 14.00 19.46 -8.58
C VAL A 390 14.07 20.39 -9.79
N TYR A 391 12.92 20.79 -10.32
CA TYR A 391 12.82 21.74 -11.45
C TYR A 391 12.23 23.10 -11.04
N ARG A 392 11.49 23.16 -9.92
CA ARG A 392 10.84 24.40 -9.46
C ARG A 392 11.15 24.68 -7.99
N PRO A 393 12.41 25.01 -7.65
CA PRO A 393 12.87 25.15 -6.26
C PRO A 393 12.22 26.33 -5.52
N THR A 394 11.65 27.31 -6.23
CA THR A 394 10.97 28.47 -5.63
C THR A 394 9.50 28.19 -5.26
N HIS A 395 9.03 26.96 -5.47
CA HIS A 395 7.68 26.56 -5.07
C HIS A 395 7.60 26.41 -3.55
N TRP A 396 6.48 26.81 -2.94
CA TRP A 396 6.29 26.83 -1.49
C TRP A 396 6.57 25.50 -0.78
N ALA A 397 6.40 24.38 -1.50
CA ALA A 397 6.70 23.05 -0.96
C ALA A 397 8.19 22.90 -0.59
N PHE A 398 9.07 23.65 -1.25
CA PHE A 398 10.52 23.65 -1.04
C PHE A 398 11.05 24.84 -0.24
N ASP A 399 10.18 25.68 0.32
CA ASP A 399 10.58 26.82 1.15
C ASP A 399 11.41 26.33 2.34
N GLY A 400 12.60 26.91 2.52
CA GLY A 400 13.51 26.57 3.62
C GLY A 400 14.17 25.18 3.54
N VAL A 401 13.94 24.42 2.47
CA VAL A 401 14.51 23.05 2.30
C VAL A 401 15.98 23.09 1.88
N GLY A 402 16.43 24.21 1.30
CA GLY A 402 17.82 24.39 0.86
C GLY A 402 18.15 23.67 -0.45
N LEU A 403 17.15 23.46 -1.32
CA LEU A 403 17.32 22.86 -2.64
C LEU A 403 17.27 23.92 -3.75
N GLY A 404 18.12 23.74 -4.75
CA GLY A 404 18.15 24.50 -5.99
C GLY A 404 17.61 23.72 -7.20
N TYR A 405 17.61 24.37 -8.35
CA TYR A 405 17.27 23.74 -9.62
C TYR A 405 18.32 22.67 -9.97
N GLY A 406 17.87 21.45 -10.26
CA GLY A 406 18.72 20.30 -10.57
C GLY A 406 19.18 19.50 -9.34
N ASP A 407 19.00 20.00 -8.12
CA ASP A 407 19.31 19.24 -6.90
C ASP A 407 18.36 18.05 -6.74
N VAL A 408 18.80 17.04 -5.99
CA VAL A 408 18.06 15.80 -5.81
C VAL A 408 17.52 15.68 -4.38
N LEU A 409 16.21 15.81 -4.23
CA LEU A 409 15.51 15.64 -2.95
C LEU A 409 15.49 14.17 -2.53
N GLY A 410 15.97 13.88 -1.31
CA GLY A 410 15.77 12.58 -0.63
C GLY A 410 16.58 11.40 -1.20
N ALA A 411 17.61 11.68 -2.01
CA ALA A 411 18.50 10.64 -2.56
C ALA A 411 19.16 9.75 -1.50
N PRO A 412 19.70 10.27 -0.37
CA PRO A 412 20.31 9.43 0.66
C PRO A 412 19.34 8.42 1.27
N SER A 413 18.06 8.80 1.33
CA SER A 413 16.99 7.99 1.90
C SER A 413 16.26 7.13 0.86
N ARG A 414 16.65 7.23 -0.42
CA ARG A 414 16.07 6.50 -1.55
C ARG A 414 14.55 6.62 -1.66
N ILE A 415 14.02 7.83 -1.44
CA ILE A 415 12.57 8.06 -1.41
C ILE A 415 11.88 7.90 -2.75
N PHE A 416 12.61 7.98 -3.87
CA PHE A 416 12.06 7.75 -5.21
C PHE A 416 12.15 6.26 -5.51
N GLY A 417 11.13 5.50 -5.13
CA GLY A 417 11.26 4.07 -5.26
C GLY A 417 10.05 3.20 -4.95
N TYR A 418 10.32 1.92 -5.12
CA TYR A 418 9.42 0.79 -5.28
C TYR A 418 8.52 1.00 -6.47
N GLU A 419 7.46 1.79 -6.31
CA GLU A 419 6.62 2.22 -7.42
C GLU A 419 6.37 3.74 -7.40
N VAL A 420 6.25 4.33 -8.58
CA VAL A 420 6.14 5.79 -8.77
C VAL A 420 5.12 6.13 -9.85
N ASP A 421 4.37 7.23 -9.71
CA ASP A 421 3.39 7.68 -10.72
C ASP A 421 3.93 8.86 -11.54
N GLY A 422 3.64 8.91 -12.83
CA GLY A 422 4.20 9.90 -13.76
C GLY A 422 3.19 10.53 -14.69
N LEU A 423 3.67 11.26 -15.68
CA LEU A 423 2.87 11.81 -16.78
C LEU A 423 3.59 11.65 -18.12
N ASP A 424 2.86 11.75 -19.21
CA ASP A 424 3.46 12.18 -20.47
C ASP A 424 3.80 13.67 -20.39
N TYR A 425 5.04 14.02 -20.75
CA TYR A 425 5.59 15.36 -20.53
C TYR A 425 6.50 15.81 -21.66
N ARG A 426 6.68 17.12 -21.78
CA ARG A 426 7.67 17.76 -22.65
C ARG A 426 8.52 18.74 -21.86
N MET A 427 9.73 18.98 -22.34
CA MET A 427 10.64 19.98 -21.78
C MET A 427 10.56 21.27 -22.58
N GLU A 428 10.39 22.39 -21.90
CA GLU A 428 10.42 23.74 -22.47
C GLU A 428 11.31 24.62 -21.60
N ASP A 429 12.34 25.22 -22.20
CA ASP A 429 13.30 26.09 -21.51
C ASP A 429 13.89 25.48 -20.22
N GLY A 430 14.10 24.16 -20.21
CA GLY A 430 14.62 23.41 -19.07
C GLY A 430 13.58 22.96 -18.05
N LEU A 431 12.29 23.23 -18.25
CA LEU A 431 11.22 22.87 -17.31
C LEU A 431 10.28 21.80 -17.89
N PRO A 432 9.80 20.85 -17.06
CA PRO A 432 8.82 19.86 -17.47
C PRO A 432 7.40 20.44 -17.45
N PHE A 433 6.62 20.10 -18.47
CA PHE A 433 5.19 20.41 -18.60
C PHE A 433 4.42 19.18 -19.07
N PRO A 434 3.19 18.95 -18.57
CA PRO A 434 2.36 17.85 -19.06
C PRO A 434 2.03 18.07 -20.54
N THR A 435 2.04 16.99 -21.34
CA THR A 435 1.56 17.06 -22.72
C THR A 435 0.03 17.09 -22.79
N CYS A 436 -0.64 16.73 -21.69
CA CYS A 436 -2.09 16.63 -21.57
C CYS A 436 -2.73 15.55 -22.47
N THR A 437 -1.94 14.57 -22.93
CA THR A 437 -2.42 13.46 -23.79
C THR A 437 -3.00 12.28 -23.00
N ASP A 438 -2.83 12.27 -21.69
CA ASP A 438 -3.12 11.14 -20.79
C ASP A 438 -4.06 11.50 -19.63
N GLY A 439 -4.89 12.51 -19.84
CA GLY A 439 -5.84 13.01 -18.83
C GLY A 439 -5.26 14.05 -17.88
N ALA A 440 -3.95 14.34 -17.95
CA ALA A 440 -3.40 15.52 -17.31
C ALA A 440 -3.96 16.81 -17.92
N VAL A 441 -3.99 17.87 -17.11
CA VAL A 441 -4.46 19.20 -17.47
C VAL A 441 -3.32 20.22 -17.31
N PRO A 442 -3.30 21.34 -18.06
CA PRO A 442 -2.19 22.29 -18.05
C PRO A 442 -1.98 23.00 -16.70
N GLU A 443 -2.98 22.98 -15.82
CA GLU A 443 -2.90 23.52 -14.46
C GLU A 443 -2.02 22.68 -13.53
N ILE A 444 -1.68 21.45 -13.91
CA ILE A 444 -0.77 20.59 -13.14
C ILE A 444 0.66 21.11 -13.30
N THR A 445 1.26 21.49 -12.17
CA THR A 445 2.65 21.94 -12.12
C THR A 445 3.56 20.79 -11.70
N ILE A 446 4.45 20.36 -12.60
CA ILE A 446 5.50 19.39 -12.29
C ILE A 446 6.63 20.12 -11.54
N LEU A 447 6.88 19.68 -10.30
CA LEU A 447 7.84 20.30 -9.38
C LEU A 447 9.21 19.62 -9.40
N ALA A 448 9.19 18.29 -9.41
CA ALA A 448 10.37 17.46 -9.40
C ALA A 448 10.06 16.11 -10.06
N MET A 449 11.05 15.42 -10.62
CA MET A 449 10.83 14.16 -11.33
C MET A 449 12.02 13.21 -11.21
N GLY A 450 11.74 11.92 -11.45
CA GLY A 450 12.73 10.86 -11.60
C GLY A 450 12.34 9.92 -12.75
N LEU A 451 13.26 9.04 -13.13
CA LEU A 451 13.04 8.07 -14.20
C LEU A 451 12.76 6.68 -13.63
N ALA A 452 11.84 5.97 -14.28
CA ALA A 452 11.41 4.63 -13.90
C ALA A 452 11.53 3.68 -15.08
N THR A 453 11.50 2.38 -14.81
CA THR A 453 11.49 1.35 -15.85
C THR A 453 10.53 0.23 -15.48
N ASN A 454 10.03 -0.47 -16.49
CA ASN A 454 9.05 -1.55 -16.33
C ASN A 454 9.63 -2.92 -16.66
N ILE A 455 10.95 -2.98 -16.86
CA ILE A 455 11.74 -4.17 -17.10
C ILE A 455 13.08 -3.94 -16.42
N GLU A 456 13.59 -4.95 -15.72
CA GLU A 456 14.94 -4.91 -15.18
C GLU A 456 15.99 -4.93 -16.30
N ALA A 457 17.02 -4.10 -16.15
CA ALA A 457 18.17 -4.15 -17.05
C ALA A 457 18.96 -5.45 -16.80
N ASP A 458 19.06 -6.33 -17.79
CA ASP A 458 19.98 -7.47 -17.75
C ASP A 458 21.40 -6.99 -18.07
N THR A 459 22.33 -7.20 -17.13
CA THR A 459 23.73 -6.78 -17.26
C THR A 459 24.67 -7.95 -17.52
N GLY A 460 24.12 -9.15 -17.73
CA GLY A 460 24.88 -10.36 -18.02
C GLY A 460 25.66 -10.90 -16.82
N VAL A 461 25.20 -10.65 -15.58
CA VAL A 461 25.86 -11.21 -14.40
C VAL A 461 25.53 -12.69 -14.29
N TRP A 462 26.57 -13.53 -14.31
CA TRP A 462 26.39 -14.98 -14.26
C TRP A 462 25.61 -15.41 -13.01
N GLY A 463 24.55 -16.20 -13.22
CA GLY A 463 23.72 -16.76 -12.16
C GLY A 463 22.63 -15.83 -11.62
N GLU A 464 22.46 -14.62 -12.16
CA GLU A 464 21.41 -13.71 -11.69
C GLU A 464 20.00 -14.20 -12.09
N THR A 465 19.02 -13.92 -11.22
CA THR A 465 17.59 -14.11 -11.52
C THR A 465 16.90 -12.77 -11.36
N LEU A 466 16.47 -12.21 -12.49
CA LEU A 466 15.68 -10.98 -12.52
C LEU A 466 14.23 -11.27 -12.11
N TYR A 467 13.64 -10.34 -11.38
CA TYR A 467 12.28 -10.46 -10.87
C TYR A 467 11.31 -9.75 -11.80
N ILE A 468 11.58 -8.49 -12.14
CA ILE A 468 10.72 -7.70 -13.01
C ILE A 468 11.09 -7.98 -14.47
N GLY A 469 10.38 -8.94 -15.05
CA GLY A 469 10.44 -9.27 -16.47
C GLY A 469 9.66 -8.30 -17.35
N SER A 470 9.32 -8.73 -18.57
CA SER A 470 8.62 -7.90 -19.56
C SER A 470 7.09 -7.86 -19.41
N ALA A 471 6.52 -8.59 -18.45
CA ALA A 471 5.06 -8.77 -18.34
C ALA A 471 4.31 -7.44 -18.15
N ASP A 472 4.77 -6.59 -17.23
CA ASP A 472 4.12 -5.30 -16.97
C ASP A 472 4.32 -4.32 -18.13
N ALA A 473 5.49 -4.33 -18.78
CA ALA A 473 5.71 -3.56 -20.00
C ALA A 473 4.80 -4.04 -21.16
N ALA A 474 4.57 -5.35 -21.29
CA ALA A 474 3.67 -5.91 -22.29
C ALA A 474 2.20 -5.57 -21.99
N PHE A 475 1.79 -5.63 -20.72
CA PHE A 475 0.48 -5.15 -20.28
C PHE A 475 0.29 -3.67 -20.62
N LYS A 476 1.27 -2.82 -20.26
CA LYS A 476 1.28 -1.39 -20.59
C LYS A 476 1.23 -1.15 -22.10
N ALA A 477 1.92 -1.96 -22.91
CA ALA A 477 1.88 -1.87 -24.36
C ALA A 477 0.48 -2.15 -24.92
N GLN A 478 -0.16 -3.21 -24.42
CA GLN A 478 -1.54 -3.53 -24.78
C GLN A 478 -2.52 -2.44 -24.32
N ALA A 479 -2.34 -1.93 -23.11
CA ALA A 479 -3.16 -0.90 -22.49
C ALA A 479 -3.10 0.45 -23.22
N LEU A 480 -1.89 0.95 -23.50
CA LEU A 480 -1.68 2.29 -24.04
C LEU A 480 -1.69 2.35 -25.57
N PHE A 481 -1.30 1.26 -26.24
CA PHE A 481 -1.17 1.23 -27.70
C PHE A 481 -2.15 0.26 -28.38
N GLY A 482 -2.90 -0.53 -27.62
CA GLY A 482 -3.84 -1.54 -28.14
C GLY A 482 -3.16 -2.75 -28.80
N LYS A 483 -1.83 -2.83 -28.77
CA LYS A 483 -1.06 -3.91 -29.40
C LYS A 483 0.31 -4.12 -28.75
N LEU A 484 0.73 -5.38 -28.73
CA LEU A 484 2.07 -5.79 -28.35
C LEU A 484 2.94 -6.01 -29.60
N THR A 485 3.89 -5.11 -29.84
CA THR A 485 4.96 -5.24 -30.84
C THR A 485 6.32 -4.95 -30.19
N PRO A 486 7.46 -5.28 -30.80
CA PRO A 486 8.77 -4.91 -30.26
C PRO A 486 8.90 -3.40 -29.98
N GLU A 487 8.31 -2.57 -30.83
CA GLU A 487 8.34 -1.11 -30.69
C GLU A 487 7.48 -0.62 -29.51
N THR A 488 6.27 -1.16 -29.34
CA THR A 488 5.41 -0.77 -28.22
C THR A 488 5.94 -1.31 -26.89
N LEU A 489 6.54 -2.51 -26.89
CA LEU A 489 7.22 -3.06 -25.73
C LEU A 489 8.43 -2.22 -25.31
N ASP A 490 9.28 -1.82 -26.28
CA ASP A 490 10.41 -0.92 -26.01
C ASP A 490 9.93 0.42 -25.44
N ALA A 491 8.92 1.04 -26.05
CA ALA A 491 8.34 2.28 -25.54
C ALA A 491 7.81 2.12 -24.10
N CYS A 492 7.15 1.01 -23.81
CA CYS A 492 6.59 0.71 -22.50
C CYS A 492 7.61 0.22 -21.47
N SER A 493 8.85 -0.09 -21.86
CA SER A 493 9.93 -0.42 -20.92
C SER A 493 10.37 0.78 -20.08
N ARG A 494 10.10 2.01 -20.56
CA ARG A 494 10.48 3.27 -19.92
C ARG A 494 9.28 3.93 -19.24
N GLY A 495 9.56 4.64 -18.16
CA GLY A 495 8.61 5.43 -17.40
C GLY A 495 9.26 6.57 -16.66
N ASN A 496 8.46 7.29 -15.88
CA ASN A 496 8.89 8.39 -15.05
C ASN A 496 8.01 8.48 -13.80
N GLY A 497 8.51 9.15 -12.77
CA GLY A 497 7.74 9.51 -11.58
C GLY A 497 7.83 11.01 -11.35
N MET A 498 6.76 11.65 -10.87
CA MET A 498 6.67 13.10 -10.77
C MET A 498 6.02 13.58 -9.48
N MET A 499 6.71 14.48 -8.78
CA MET A 499 6.10 15.30 -7.75
C MET A 499 5.35 16.46 -8.41
N ILE A 500 4.07 16.62 -8.10
CA ILE A 500 3.22 17.66 -8.67
C ILE A 500 2.50 18.48 -7.61
N HIS A 501 2.12 19.70 -7.99
CA HIS A 501 1.09 20.49 -7.32
C HIS A 501 0.02 20.88 -8.33
N TRP A 502 -1.24 20.77 -7.93
CA TRP A 502 -2.38 21.05 -8.78
C TRP A 502 -3.48 21.78 -7.99
N GLN A 503 -3.88 22.95 -8.48
CA GLN A 503 -5.09 23.64 -8.04
C GLN A 503 -6.29 22.99 -8.76
N LYS A 504 -7.03 22.13 -8.06
CA LYS A 504 -8.15 21.34 -8.62
C LYS A 504 -9.48 21.86 -8.06
N GLY A 505 -10.30 22.44 -8.94
CA GLY A 505 -11.59 22.98 -8.53
C GLY A 505 -11.44 24.07 -7.47
N ARG A 506 -12.04 23.86 -6.29
CA ARG A 506 -11.90 24.76 -5.13
C ARG A 506 -10.77 24.36 -4.18
N GLY A 507 -10.18 23.19 -4.40
CA GLY A 507 -9.20 22.55 -3.53
C GLY A 507 -7.80 22.48 -4.14
N GLU A 508 -6.93 21.74 -3.47
CA GLU A 508 -5.53 21.57 -3.86
C GLU A 508 -5.08 20.12 -3.75
N VAL A 509 -4.26 19.65 -4.69
CA VAL A 509 -3.61 18.34 -4.65
C VAL A 509 -2.10 18.55 -4.67
N PHE A 510 -1.41 18.01 -3.67
CA PHE A 510 0.03 17.78 -3.70
C PHE A 510 0.25 16.27 -3.73
N THR A 511 0.98 15.80 -4.74
CA THR A 511 1.31 14.38 -4.89
C THR A 511 2.81 14.25 -5.02
N ALA A 512 3.43 13.47 -4.12
CA ALA A 512 4.83 13.05 -4.25
C ALA A 512 5.01 11.91 -5.27
N ALA A 513 3.97 11.10 -5.50
CA ALA A 513 3.93 10.01 -6.48
C ALA A 513 4.97 8.91 -6.27
N THR A 514 5.16 8.45 -5.03
CA THR A 514 6.08 7.35 -4.74
C THR A 514 5.68 6.58 -3.49
N CYS A 515 5.89 5.26 -3.52
CA CYS A 515 5.66 4.41 -2.36
C CYS A 515 6.66 4.65 -1.22
N GLU A 516 7.87 5.12 -1.52
CA GLU A 516 8.97 5.18 -0.56
C GLU A 516 9.20 6.56 0.06
N TRP A 517 8.22 7.48 -0.01
CA TRP A 517 8.31 8.76 0.71
C TRP A 517 8.58 8.54 2.21
N VAL A 518 7.95 7.51 2.79
CA VAL A 518 8.13 7.11 4.20
C VAL A 518 9.56 6.73 4.54
N ALA A 519 10.40 6.30 3.58
CA ALA A 519 11.80 6.01 3.83
C ALA A 519 12.56 7.25 4.32
N GLY A 520 12.21 8.44 3.80
CA GLY A 520 12.78 9.70 4.29
C GLY A 520 12.37 10.01 5.74
N LEU A 521 11.14 9.68 6.14
CA LEU A 521 10.70 9.84 7.52
C LEU A 521 11.40 8.84 8.45
N ILE A 522 11.56 7.59 8.03
CA ILE A 522 12.28 6.54 8.77
C ILE A 522 13.74 6.94 9.00
N HIS A 523 14.40 7.45 7.96
CA HIS A 523 15.82 7.85 8.02
C HIS A 523 16.03 9.26 8.59
N SER A 524 14.97 9.94 9.04
CA SER A 524 15.03 11.31 9.58
C SER A 524 15.67 12.30 8.59
N ASP A 525 15.34 12.17 7.31
CA ASP A 525 15.83 13.03 6.24
C ASP A 525 15.25 14.44 6.38
N ALA A 526 16.11 15.38 6.75
CA ALA A 526 15.70 16.75 7.06
C ALA A 526 14.97 17.43 5.89
N GLN A 527 15.35 17.13 4.64
CA GLN A 527 14.73 17.77 3.48
C GLN A 527 13.34 17.18 3.21
N VAL A 528 13.20 15.86 3.31
CA VAL A 528 11.91 15.17 3.14
C VAL A 528 10.92 15.57 4.25
N ILE A 529 11.40 15.64 5.49
CA ILE A 529 10.62 16.13 6.63
C ILE A 529 10.17 17.58 6.40
N ALA A 530 11.06 18.46 5.95
CA ALA A 530 10.71 19.86 5.68
C ALA A 530 9.63 20.00 4.59
N VAL A 531 9.75 19.27 3.47
CA VAL A 531 8.70 19.25 2.43
C VAL A 531 7.38 18.73 3.01
N THR A 532 7.41 17.63 3.78
CA THR A 532 6.21 17.06 4.40
C THR A 532 5.53 18.07 5.32
N ARG A 533 6.30 18.77 6.18
CA ARG A 533 5.80 19.85 7.04
C ARG A 533 5.21 21.00 6.24
N ASN A 534 5.88 21.45 5.17
CA ASN A 534 5.39 22.55 4.33
C ASN A 534 4.01 22.22 3.75
N VAL A 535 3.83 21.01 3.22
CA VAL A 535 2.56 20.53 2.69
C VAL A 535 1.48 20.46 3.77
N LEU A 536 1.75 19.79 4.89
CA LEU A 536 0.74 19.66 5.95
C LEU A 536 0.38 21.00 6.59
N ASN A 537 1.36 21.89 6.81
CA ASN A 537 1.11 23.21 7.38
C ASN A 537 0.30 24.09 6.43
N ARG A 538 0.54 24.01 5.12
CA ARG A 538 -0.31 24.71 4.15
C ARG A 538 -1.72 24.12 4.12
N PHE A 539 -1.83 22.80 4.09
CA PHE A 539 -3.11 22.14 3.87
C PHE A 539 -3.99 22.07 5.12
N GLY A 540 -3.42 22.18 6.33
CA GLY A 540 -4.15 22.22 7.60
C GLY A 540 -5.01 23.46 7.87
N GLY A 541 -4.97 24.49 7.00
CA GLY A 541 -5.81 25.69 7.13
C GLY A 541 -5.39 26.62 8.27
N GLU A 542 -6.32 27.45 8.79
CA GLU A 542 -6.09 28.40 9.91
C GLU A 542 -5.55 27.70 11.19
N HIS A 543 -5.79 26.40 11.35
CA HIS A 543 -5.26 25.60 12.45
C HIS A 543 -3.72 25.43 12.42
N ALA A 544 -3.07 25.67 11.28
CA ALA A 544 -1.61 25.65 11.17
C ALA A 544 -0.96 27.00 11.51
N GLU A 545 -1.66 28.13 11.33
CA GLU A 545 -1.14 29.46 11.67
C GLU A 545 -0.90 29.60 13.18
N GLY A 546 -1.81 29.06 14.00
CA GLY A 546 -1.63 29.00 15.46
C GLY A 546 -0.42 28.16 15.91
N ARG A 547 0.09 27.23 15.10
CA ARG A 547 1.30 26.44 15.40
C ARG A 547 2.59 27.17 15.03
N LYS A 548 2.61 27.96 13.95
CA LYS A 548 3.77 28.81 13.61
C LYS A 548 4.09 29.79 14.75
N ASP A 549 3.05 30.34 15.39
CA ASP A 549 3.19 31.24 16.54
C ASP A 549 3.73 30.56 17.81
N ILE A 550 3.46 29.26 18.00
CA ILE A 550 3.95 28.49 19.15
C ILE A 550 5.40 28.05 18.92
N GLN A 551 5.74 27.59 17.71
CA GLN A 551 7.10 27.14 17.39
C GLN A 551 8.09 28.31 17.37
N ALA A 552 7.70 29.47 16.83
CA ALA A 552 8.49 30.71 16.89
C ALA A 552 8.75 31.21 18.33
N ARG A 553 7.91 30.82 19.30
CA ARG A 553 8.08 31.14 20.73
C ARG A 553 8.94 30.12 21.48
N LEU A 554 9.17 28.94 20.92
CA LEU A 554 10.04 27.90 21.50
C LEU A 554 11.47 27.96 20.95
N GLU A 555 11.67 28.65 19.82
CA GLU A 555 12.98 28.91 19.20
C GLU A 555 13.62 30.25 19.61
N LEU A 556 12.96 31.02 20.47
CA LEU A 556 13.47 32.21 21.19
C LEU A 556 13.74 31.87 22.65
#